data_AF-A0AAN4T6I1-F1
#
_entry.id   AF-A0AAN4T6I1-F1
#
_cell.length_a   1.000
_cell.length_b   1.000
_cell.length_c   1.000
_cell.angle_alpha   90.00
_cell.angle_beta   90.00
_cell.angle_gamma   90.00
#
_symmetry.space_group_name_H-M   'P 1'
#
loop_
_entity.id
_entity.type
_entity.pdbx_description
1 polymer ?
#
loop_
_entity_poly.entity_id
_entity_poly.type
_entity_poly.pdbx_seq_one_letter_code
_entity_poly.pdbx_strand_id
1 'polypeptide(L)'
;MPLAQCMTRECMPPCYSLGITALGPLGESVYISPYLDPVRSRIDRFWNISVTSSGSEDAAPQIFLAASLLDALFQVSMPTYSSRHDSINEAYKWVAIAAASQFTVQEDGLPGTGGSHGRARDIAWATWQKAKQMVFENIAATRSFRLALCLLLLGTLLPPTTPEGSSSVLEDAAYATREGLQRLQTLCAEARAHCVPDPDTSPDPPYRTRRVEAASKPHPVRTLPSDVQKYILELIAAVEWLASMSHAAAVVYSGRVLCTATRFVRCNCSSDWTIDIMREQVWGYRQEFEDSIIARAQTDTYRVTALWGRPISDEIVARAVSQAGSIGILLWQTLAIFTLKFEQLHTDKVQYEELHRCYSAMTNLIDVWRLAWGEIDRSAAMSLHRSRPNVLRSVYFCSTDVDLAILLFCELICQLESQLAEQISLTSSSSTARERLWNALKEKRACHRDQRRMSAMQISHLAMASQGVSSPGFQGKSGLKANVEDISAHPYPTLAVQAHKLAAKALADEIQCSISQMDARRISELTVGLESCMVGLQRLQAALVVFPEMSSDIDRLFL
;
A
#
# COMPACT_ATOMS: atom_id res chain seq x y z
N MET A 1 3.96 4.83 6.76
CA MET A 1 2.92 5.85 6.67
C MET A 1 1.72 5.25 7.34
N PRO A 2 1.08 5.99 8.24
CA PRO A 2 -0.33 5.75 8.52
C PRO A 2 -1.00 5.63 7.14
N LEU A 3 -1.56 4.47 6.76
CA LEU A 3 -2.16 4.23 5.44
C LEU A 3 -3.11 5.38 5.01
N ALA A 4 -3.71 6.05 6.00
CA ALA A 4 -4.53 7.24 5.84
C ALA A 4 -3.80 8.39 5.13
N GLN A 5 -2.51 8.62 5.40
CA GLN A 5 -1.71 9.66 4.75
C GLN A 5 -1.48 9.39 3.25
N CYS A 6 -1.54 8.13 2.80
CA CYS A 6 -1.52 7.81 1.37
C CYS A 6 -2.86 8.15 0.70
N MET A 7 -3.90 8.40 1.51
CA MET A 7 -5.26 8.74 1.10
C MET A 7 -5.60 10.21 1.36
N THR A 8 -4.66 11.03 1.86
CA THR A 8 -4.88 12.46 2.11
C THR A 8 -4.50 13.32 0.91
N ARG A 9 -4.79 14.63 1.04
CA ARG A 9 -4.28 15.69 0.17
C ARG A 9 -2.82 15.44 -0.22
N GLU A 10 -2.49 15.80 -1.46
CA GLU A 10 -1.15 15.74 -2.07
C GLU A 10 -0.66 14.34 -2.47
N CYS A 11 -1.07 13.27 -1.76
CA CYS A 11 -0.79 11.90 -2.21
C CYS A 11 -1.84 11.41 -3.22
N MET A 12 -3.09 11.88 -3.09
CA MET A 12 -4.15 11.58 -4.03
C MET A 12 -3.91 12.21 -5.43
N PRO A 13 -4.48 11.59 -6.49
CA PRO A 13 -4.51 12.19 -7.82
C PRO A 13 -5.16 13.58 -7.81
N PRO A 14 -4.71 14.55 -8.64
CA PRO A 14 -5.21 15.93 -8.59
C PRO A 14 -6.72 16.12 -8.79
N CYS A 15 -7.38 15.19 -9.49
CA CYS A 15 -8.85 15.17 -9.66
C CYS A 15 -9.63 14.86 -8.36
N TYR A 16 -8.99 14.23 -7.39
CA TYR A 16 -9.52 13.88 -6.06
C TYR A 16 -8.56 14.47 -5.03
N SER A 17 -8.45 15.79 -5.05
CA SER A 17 -7.40 16.51 -4.32
C SER A 17 -7.51 16.41 -2.80
N LEU A 18 -8.65 15.99 -2.25
CA LEU A 18 -8.89 15.90 -0.82
C LEU A 18 -8.77 14.47 -0.28
N GLY A 19 -9.26 13.48 -1.02
CA GLY A 19 -9.36 12.09 -0.57
C GLY A 19 -10.05 11.96 0.79
N ILE A 20 -9.40 11.28 1.75
CA ILE A 20 -9.92 11.07 3.10
C ILE A 20 -10.06 12.38 3.90
N THR A 21 -9.34 13.43 3.52
CA THR A 21 -9.46 14.77 4.14
C THR A 21 -10.84 15.39 3.87
N ALA A 22 -11.60 14.89 2.89
CA ALA A 22 -13.00 15.26 2.66
C ALA A 22 -13.93 14.96 3.87
N LEU A 23 -13.50 14.11 4.82
CA LEU A 23 -14.21 13.90 6.10
C LEU A 23 -14.37 15.20 6.90
N GLY A 24 -13.45 16.16 6.76
CA GLY A 24 -13.53 17.48 7.41
C GLY A 24 -14.77 18.26 6.96
N PRO A 25 -14.85 18.69 5.69
CA PRO A 25 -16.02 19.42 5.18
C PRO A 25 -17.32 18.59 5.23
N LEU A 26 -17.27 17.26 5.08
CA LEU A 26 -18.44 16.40 5.33
C LEU A 26 -18.91 16.46 6.79
N GLY A 27 -17.97 16.62 7.72
CA GLY A 27 -18.22 16.80 9.14
C GLY A 27 -18.98 18.08 9.50
N GLU A 28 -18.89 19.10 8.66
CA GLU A 28 -19.55 20.40 8.82
C GLU A 28 -20.90 20.46 8.08
N SER A 29 -21.20 19.46 7.24
CA SER A 29 -22.41 19.42 6.41
C SER A 29 -23.64 18.94 7.20
N VAL A 30 -24.64 19.80 7.30
CA VAL A 30 -25.96 19.48 7.90
C VAL A 30 -26.66 18.33 7.17
N TYR A 31 -26.39 18.15 5.87
CA TYR A 31 -26.97 17.06 5.06
C TYR A 31 -26.38 15.68 5.40
N ILE A 32 -25.17 15.64 5.97
CA ILE A 32 -24.44 14.41 6.26
C ILE A 32 -24.49 14.06 7.74
N SER A 33 -24.66 15.04 8.63
CA SER A 33 -24.83 14.86 10.09
C SER A 33 -25.78 13.70 10.46
N PRO A 34 -26.96 13.50 9.82
CA PRO A 34 -27.85 12.37 10.13
C PRO A 34 -27.22 10.98 9.95
N TYR A 35 -26.19 10.87 9.10
CA TYR A 35 -25.44 9.64 8.84
C TYR A 35 -24.14 9.58 9.65
N LEU A 36 -23.44 10.71 9.77
CA LEU A 36 -22.11 10.78 10.35
C LEU A 36 -22.11 10.82 11.89
N ASP A 37 -23.08 11.48 12.52
CA ASP A 37 -23.12 11.59 13.98
C ASP A 37 -23.40 10.24 14.66
N PRO A 38 -24.32 9.40 14.16
CA PRO A 38 -24.48 8.03 14.66
C PRO A 38 -23.21 7.19 14.49
N VAL A 39 -22.48 7.38 13.38
CA VAL A 39 -21.21 6.69 13.13
C VAL A 39 -20.14 7.11 14.13
N ARG A 40 -19.94 8.42 14.34
CA ARG A 40 -18.98 8.96 15.31
C ARG A 40 -19.29 8.48 16.73
N SER A 41 -20.54 8.64 17.17
CA SER A 41 -20.98 8.18 18.50
C SER A 41 -20.71 6.68 18.71
N ARG A 42 -20.88 5.87 17.67
CA ARG A 42 -20.58 4.44 17.73
C ARG A 42 -19.07 4.21 17.89
N ILE A 43 -18.24 4.81 17.04
CA ILE A 43 -16.78 4.65 17.13
C ILE A 43 -16.27 5.11 18.50
N ASP A 44 -16.71 6.29 18.98
CA ASP A 44 -16.34 6.83 20.29
C ASP A 44 -16.64 5.82 21.42
N ARG A 45 -17.82 5.19 21.41
CA ARG A 45 -18.22 4.18 22.40
C ARG A 45 -17.35 2.92 22.37
N PHE A 46 -16.91 2.50 21.18
CA PHE A 46 -16.14 1.25 21.01
C PHE A 46 -14.64 1.42 21.29
N TRP A 47 -14.11 2.61 21.04
CA TRP A 47 -12.67 2.88 21.07
C TRP A 47 -12.21 3.74 22.24
N ASN A 48 -13.12 4.43 22.95
CA ASN A 48 -12.75 5.45 23.95
C ASN A 48 -11.77 6.50 23.39
N ILE A 49 -11.88 6.83 22.09
CA ILE A 49 -11.06 7.83 21.39
C ILE A 49 -11.99 8.96 20.95
N SER A 50 -11.54 10.22 21.03
CA SER A 50 -12.26 11.36 20.46
C SER A 50 -12.08 11.38 18.94
N VAL A 51 -13.17 11.15 18.19
CA VAL A 51 -13.14 11.15 16.70
C VAL A 51 -13.40 12.56 16.12
N THR A 52 -13.69 13.55 16.95
CA THR A 52 -14.18 14.88 16.53
C THR A 52 -13.08 15.90 16.22
N SER A 53 -11.83 15.65 16.60
CA SER A 53 -10.73 16.58 16.34
C SER A 53 -10.16 16.41 14.94
N SER A 54 -10.75 17.07 13.95
CA SER A 54 -10.20 17.17 12.58
C SER A 54 -8.86 17.90 12.50
N GLY A 55 -8.38 18.50 13.61
CA GLY A 55 -7.10 19.20 13.71
C GLY A 55 -6.17 18.73 14.84
N SER A 56 -6.41 17.58 15.46
CA SER A 56 -5.53 17.08 16.53
C SER A 56 -4.54 16.05 15.99
N GLU A 57 -3.35 16.02 16.60
CA GLU A 57 -2.32 14.99 16.50
C GLU A 57 -2.80 13.59 16.98
N ASP A 58 -4.11 13.40 17.19
CA ASP A 58 -4.75 12.16 17.61
C ASP A 58 -4.94 11.18 16.46
N ALA A 59 -4.58 9.91 16.70
CA ALA A 59 -4.74 8.79 15.78
C ALA A 59 -6.22 8.36 15.65
N ALA A 60 -7.08 9.25 15.15
CA ALA A 60 -8.45 8.89 14.79
C ALA A 60 -8.43 7.79 13.71
N PRO A 61 -9.29 6.77 13.78
CA PRO A 61 -9.34 5.70 12.79
C PRO A 61 -10.04 6.19 11.51
N GLN A 62 -9.43 7.17 10.82
CA GLN A 62 -10.03 7.90 9.71
C GLN A 62 -10.48 6.97 8.57
N ILE A 63 -9.69 5.92 8.27
CA ILE A 63 -10.04 4.92 7.25
C ILE A 63 -11.32 4.17 7.66
N PHE A 64 -11.42 3.80 8.94
CA PHE A 64 -12.62 3.14 9.45
C PHE A 64 -13.82 4.09 9.50
N LEU A 65 -13.61 5.36 9.85
CA LEU A 65 -14.63 6.39 9.82
C LEU A 65 -15.18 6.59 8.39
N ALA A 66 -14.30 6.67 7.39
CA ALA A 66 -14.68 6.75 5.98
C ALA A 66 -15.49 5.53 5.54
N ALA A 67 -15.02 4.31 5.83
CA ALA A 67 -15.75 3.08 5.52
C ALA A 67 -17.11 3.00 6.25
N SER A 68 -17.19 3.51 7.48
CA SER A 68 -18.42 3.55 8.27
C SER A 68 -19.44 4.55 7.71
N LEU A 69 -18.98 5.71 7.24
CA LEU A 69 -19.83 6.70 6.60
C LEU A 69 -20.36 6.17 5.26
N LEU A 70 -19.51 5.53 4.44
CA LEU A 70 -19.93 4.90 3.19
C LEU A 70 -20.96 3.78 3.44
N ASP A 71 -20.77 2.96 4.47
CA ASP A 71 -21.79 1.99 4.90
C ASP A 71 -23.12 2.69 5.22
N ALA A 72 -23.10 3.78 6.00
CA ALA A 72 -24.31 4.50 6.40
C ALA A 72 -25.03 5.14 5.20
N LEU A 73 -24.29 5.61 4.20
CA LEU A 73 -24.85 6.26 3.01
C LEU A 73 -25.45 5.26 2.01
N PHE A 74 -24.83 4.09 1.83
CA PHE A 74 -25.18 3.16 0.75
C PHE A 74 -25.90 1.87 1.20
N GLN A 75 -25.97 1.59 2.51
CA GLN A 75 -26.79 0.49 3.03
C GLN A 75 -28.20 0.99 3.41
N VAL A 76 -29.07 1.15 2.40
CA VAL A 76 -30.42 1.74 2.51
C VAL A 76 -31.40 0.97 3.44
N SER A 77 -31.05 -0.21 3.95
CA SER A 77 -32.04 -1.13 4.54
C SER A 77 -31.74 -1.63 5.95
N MET A 78 -30.71 -1.13 6.65
CA MET A 78 -30.38 -1.63 7.99
C MET A 78 -30.89 -0.68 9.06
N PRO A 79 -31.65 -1.15 10.07
CA PRO A 79 -31.98 -0.33 11.23
C PRO A 79 -30.69 0.18 11.88
N THR A 80 -30.73 1.45 12.31
CA THR A 80 -29.61 2.21 12.90
C THR A 80 -28.95 1.47 14.08
N TYR A 81 -29.68 0.53 14.69
CA TYR A 81 -29.21 -0.44 15.66
C TYR A 81 -29.50 -1.86 15.16
N SER A 82 -28.45 -2.56 14.71
CA SER A 82 -28.49 -4.00 14.47
C SER A 82 -27.29 -4.64 15.17
N SER A 83 -27.49 -5.81 15.78
CA SER A 83 -26.42 -6.61 16.40
C SER A 83 -25.25 -6.87 15.43
N ARG A 84 -25.56 -6.90 14.14
CA ARG A 84 -24.58 -7.02 13.05
C ARG A 84 -23.61 -5.83 12.99
N HIS A 85 -24.07 -4.60 13.19
CA HIS A 85 -23.19 -3.43 13.16
C HIS A 85 -22.20 -3.42 14.32
N ASP A 86 -22.64 -3.85 15.50
CA ASP A 86 -21.78 -3.98 16.67
C ASP A 86 -20.74 -5.09 16.47
N SER A 87 -21.15 -6.23 15.91
CA SER A 87 -20.25 -7.34 15.58
C SER A 87 -19.17 -6.93 14.56
N ILE A 88 -19.51 -6.15 13.53
CA ILE A 88 -18.51 -5.65 12.55
C ILE A 88 -17.52 -4.66 13.19
N ASN A 89 -17.96 -3.79 14.10
CA ASN A 89 -17.04 -2.90 14.80
C ASN A 89 -16.11 -3.67 15.74
N GLU A 90 -16.65 -4.71 16.40
CA GLU A 90 -15.86 -5.59 17.24
C GLU A 90 -14.84 -6.38 16.41
N ALA A 91 -15.20 -6.81 15.19
CA ALA A 91 -14.26 -7.40 14.25
C ALA A 91 -13.11 -6.45 13.91
N TYR A 92 -13.40 -5.17 13.61
CA TYR A 92 -12.37 -4.16 13.36
C TYR A 92 -11.44 -3.97 14.58
N LYS A 93 -12.02 -3.94 15.80
CA LYS A 93 -11.25 -3.86 17.04
C LYS A 93 -10.27 -5.02 17.17
N TRP A 94 -10.73 -6.24 16.96
CA TRP A 94 -9.86 -7.42 17.03
C TRP A 94 -8.80 -7.43 15.92
N VAL A 95 -9.10 -6.96 14.71
CA VAL A 95 -8.11 -6.81 13.64
C VAL A 95 -7.02 -5.81 14.03
N ALA A 96 -7.37 -4.67 14.63
CA ALA A 96 -6.37 -3.70 15.08
C ALA A 96 -5.51 -4.22 16.24
N ILE A 97 -6.13 -4.96 17.19
CA ILE A 97 -5.39 -5.62 18.28
C ILE A 97 -4.44 -6.67 17.70
N ALA A 98 -4.89 -7.48 16.75
CA ALA A 98 -4.06 -8.46 16.07
C ALA A 98 -2.89 -7.79 15.34
N ALA A 99 -3.12 -6.67 14.65
CA ALA A 99 -2.06 -5.88 14.02
C ALA A 99 -1.02 -5.37 15.03
N ALA A 100 -1.46 -4.85 16.17
CA ALA A 100 -0.55 -4.38 17.22
C ALA A 100 0.23 -5.55 17.87
N SER A 101 -0.38 -6.72 17.99
CA SER A 101 0.22 -7.91 18.60
C SER A 101 1.32 -8.57 17.75
N GLN A 102 1.52 -8.13 16.51
CA GLN A 102 2.63 -8.62 15.68
C GLN A 102 4.01 -8.21 16.22
N PHE A 103 4.04 -7.25 17.14
CA PHE A 103 5.27 -6.70 17.69
C PHE A 103 5.50 -7.18 19.12
N THR A 104 6.75 -7.44 19.44
CA THR A 104 7.21 -7.65 20.80
C THR A 104 7.47 -6.29 21.45
N VAL A 105 6.92 -6.08 22.65
CA VAL A 105 7.23 -4.93 23.48
C VAL A 105 8.21 -5.42 24.55
N GLN A 106 9.44 -4.93 24.54
CA GLN A 106 10.37 -5.19 25.63
C GLN A 106 9.90 -4.41 26.87
N GLU A 107 9.67 -5.10 27.98
CA GLU A 107 9.51 -4.45 29.27
C GLU A 107 10.90 -4.01 29.76
N ASP A 108 11.10 -2.70 29.91
CA ASP A 108 12.32 -2.15 30.48
C ASP A 108 12.60 -2.77 31.86
N GLY A 109 13.71 -3.49 32.00
CA GLY A 109 14.30 -3.81 33.30
C GLY A 109 14.40 -5.28 33.74
N LEU A 110 14.04 -6.27 32.91
CA LEU A 110 14.26 -7.68 33.27
C LEU A 110 15.23 -8.38 32.30
N PRO A 111 16.42 -8.81 32.77
CA PRO A 111 17.35 -9.55 31.92
C PRO A 111 16.76 -10.92 31.59
N GLY A 112 16.59 -11.17 30.30
CA GLY A 112 16.57 -12.48 29.66
C GLY A 112 15.75 -13.58 30.33
N THR A 113 14.51 -13.79 29.85
CA THR A 113 13.96 -15.14 29.82
C THR A 113 13.24 -15.36 28.49
N GLY A 114 13.52 -16.48 27.83
CA GLY A 114 12.82 -16.92 26.61
C GLY A 114 11.29 -17.10 26.78
N GLY A 115 10.76 -16.92 27.99
CA GLY A 115 9.32 -16.91 28.28
C GLY A 115 8.58 -15.67 27.75
N SER A 116 9.24 -14.52 27.58
CA SER A 116 8.59 -13.30 27.06
C SER A 116 8.18 -13.42 25.59
N HIS A 117 9.05 -14.00 24.75
CA HIS A 117 8.73 -14.29 23.35
C HIS A 117 7.63 -15.35 23.19
N GLY A 118 7.60 -16.36 24.06
CA GLY A 118 6.52 -17.36 24.09
C GLY A 118 5.16 -16.72 24.37
N ARG A 119 5.07 -15.89 25.42
CA ARG A 119 3.84 -15.17 25.78
C ARG A 119 3.38 -14.21 24.68
N ALA A 120 4.30 -13.46 24.06
CA ALA A 120 3.96 -12.57 22.96
C ALA A 120 3.43 -13.35 21.74
N ARG A 121 4.00 -14.52 21.46
CA ARG A 121 3.50 -15.44 20.43
C ARG A 121 2.10 -15.97 20.72
N ASP A 122 1.84 -16.39 21.94
CA ASP A 122 0.52 -16.88 22.34
C ASP A 122 -0.54 -15.77 22.23
N ILE A 123 -0.20 -14.53 22.63
CA ILE A 123 -1.07 -13.37 22.48
C ILE A 123 -1.32 -13.07 21.00
N ALA A 124 -0.27 -13.03 20.17
CA ALA A 124 -0.42 -12.77 18.74
C ALA A 124 -1.28 -13.83 18.06
N TRP A 125 -1.09 -15.10 18.42
CA TRP A 125 -1.89 -16.20 17.90
C TRP A 125 -3.35 -16.10 18.34
N ALA A 126 -3.60 -15.92 19.63
CA ALA A 126 -4.96 -15.82 20.16
C ALA A 126 -5.73 -14.63 19.57
N THR A 127 -5.07 -13.47 19.45
CA THR A 127 -5.68 -12.27 18.88
C THR A 127 -5.91 -12.39 17.37
N TRP A 128 -4.98 -12.99 16.62
CA TRP A 128 -5.17 -13.28 15.20
C TRP A 128 -6.32 -14.27 14.97
N GLN A 129 -6.39 -15.37 15.73
CA GLN A 129 -7.49 -16.33 15.63
C GLN A 129 -8.84 -15.69 15.99
N LYS A 130 -8.87 -14.84 17.03
CA LYS A 130 -10.08 -14.11 17.39
C LYS A 130 -10.48 -13.12 16.30
N ALA A 131 -9.55 -12.37 15.74
CA ALA A 131 -9.82 -11.46 14.62
C ALA A 131 -10.37 -12.21 13.41
N LYS A 132 -9.74 -13.33 13.02
CA LYS A 132 -10.21 -14.21 11.96
C LYS A 132 -11.65 -14.67 12.20
N GLN A 133 -11.92 -15.24 13.38
CA GLN A 133 -13.24 -15.72 13.76
C GLN A 133 -14.28 -14.61 13.58
N MET A 134 -14.05 -13.43 14.17
CA MET A 134 -15.00 -12.32 14.12
C MET A 134 -15.26 -11.81 12.69
N VAL A 135 -14.21 -11.76 11.86
CA VAL A 135 -14.32 -11.34 10.45
C VAL A 135 -15.11 -12.37 9.63
N PHE A 136 -14.80 -13.66 9.79
CA PHE A 136 -15.44 -14.73 9.02
C PHE A 136 -16.87 -15.06 9.49
N GLU A 137 -17.19 -14.90 10.77
CA GLU A 137 -18.58 -14.96 11.25
C GLU A 137 -19.46 -13.90 10.58
N ASN A 138 -18.87 -12.76 10.19
CA ASN A 138 -19.56 -11.69 9.49
C ASN A 138 -19.49 -11.80 7.97
N ILE A 139 -18.90 -12.86 7.38
CA ILE A 139 -18.56 -12.94 5.94
C ILE A 139 -19.75 -12.69 5.01
N ALA A 140 -20.98 -12.98 5.45
CA ALA A 140 -22.20 -12.70 4.70
C ALA A 140 -22.50 -11.19 4.52
N ALA A 141 -21.77 -10.28 5.16
CA ALA A 141 -21.92 -8.81 4.99
C ALA A 141 -21.18 -8.32 3.75
N THR A 142 -21.52 -8.88 2.59
CA THR A 142 -20.89 -8.59 1.30
C THR A 142 -21.01 -7.12 0.89
N ARG A 143 -22.04 -6.42 1.38
CA ARG A 143 -22.30 -4.99 1.11
C ARG A 143 -21.68 -4.01 2.11
N SER A 144 -20.80 -4.47 3.01
CA SER A 144 -20.17 -3.61 4.01
C SER A 144 -18.75 -3.23 3.65
N PHE A 145 -18.51 -1.93 3.46
CA PHE A 145 -17.20 -1.31 3.34
C PHE A 145 -16.34 -1.60 4.58
N ARG A 146 -16.93 -1.52 5.79
CA ARG A 146 -16.21 -1.83 7.03
C ARG A 146 -15.73 -3.26 7.05
N LEU A 147 -16.59 -4.23 6.72
CA LEU A 147 -16.16 -5.64 6.70
C LEU A 147 -15.12 -5.90 5.61
N ALA A 148 -15.31 -5.33 4.41
CA ALA A 148 -14.35 -5.46 3.32
C ALA A 148 -12.98 -4.88 3.69
N LEU A 149 -12.94 -3.76 4.42
CA LEU A 149 -11.73 -3.21 5.01
C LEU A 149 -11.12 -4.15 6.08
N CYS A 150 -11.93 -4.72 6.97
CA CYS A 150 -11.45 -5.68 7.97
C CYS A 150 -10.81 -6.92 7.34
N LEU A 151 -11.42 -7.45 6.27
CA LEU A 151 -10.88 -8.57 5.49
C LEU A 151 -9.52 -8.22 4.90
N LEU A 152 -9.42 -7.04 4.27
CA LEU A 152 -8.16 -6.57 3.69
C LEU A 152 -7.06 -6.43 4.76
N LEU A 153 -7.37 -5.73 5.86
CA LEU A 153 -6.40 -5.49 6.94
C LEU A 153 -5.97 -6.80 7.61
N LEU A 154 -6.90 -7.71 7.91
CA LEU A 154 -6.59 -9.04 8.44
C LEU A 154 -5.67 -9.82 7.49
N GLY A 155 -5.96 -9.77 6.18
CA GLY A 155 -5.18 -10.47 5.16
C GLY A 155 -3.74 -9.98 5.03
N THR A 156 -3.47 -8.71 5.37
CA THR A 156 -2.10 -8.16 5.42
C THR A 156 -1.31 -8.57 6.66
N LEU A 157 -1.97 -9.15 7.67
CA LEU A 157 -1.29 -9.61 8.88
C LEU A 157 -0.60 -10.94 8.62
N LEU A 158 0.70 -11.01 8.88
CA LEU A 158 1.43 -12.28 8.97
C LEU A 158 0.82 -13.12 10.11
N PRO A 159 0.24 -14.30 9.80
CA PRO A 159 -0.29 -15.15 10.84
C PRO A 159 0.85 -15.83 11.61
N PRO A 160 0.75 -16.00 12.94
CA PRO A 160 1.71 -16.79 13.68
C PRO A 160 1.61 -18.26 13.27
N THR A 161 2.71 -18.89 12.89
CA THR A 161 2.73 -20.31 12.53
C THR A 161 2.88 -21.18 13.77
N THR A 162 2.01 -22.19 13.91
CA THR A 162 2.23 -23.33 14.81
C THR A 162 2.73 -24.53 13.99
N PRO A 163 3.49 -25.47 14.59
CA PRO A 163 4.09 -26.60 13.87
C PRO A 163 3.08 -27.53 13.16
N GLU A 164 1.80 -27.47 13.52
CA GLU A 164 0.78 -28.47 13.13
C GLU A 164 -0.33 -27.93 12.20
N GLY A 165 -0.26 -26.68 11.72
CA GLY A 165 -1.38 -26.08 10.97
C GLY A 165 -1.06 -24.89 10.06
N SER A 166 0.18 -24.78 9.55
CA SER A 166 0.64 -23.58 8.83
C SER A 166 -0.07 -23.32 7.48
N SER A 167 -0.51 -24.36 6.76
CA SER A 167 -1.09 -24.18 5.41
C SER A 167 -2.48 -23.55 5.42
N SER A 168 -3.40 -24.03 6.27
CA SER A 168 -4.79 -23.53 6.34
C SER A 168 -4.86 -22.07 6.79
N VAL A 169 -3.93 -21.66 7.66
CA VAL A 169 -3.84 -20.32 8.22
C VAL A 169 -3.36 -19.31 7.17
N LEU A 170 -2.40 -19.71 6.31
CA LEU A 170 -1.96 -18.88 5.18
C LEU A 170 -3.04 -18.76 4.10
N GLU A 171 -3.78 -19.84 3.84
CA GLU A 171 -4.94 -19.84 2.94
C GLU A 171 -6.05 -18.89 3.43
N ASP A 172 -6.32 -18.85 4.73
CA ASP A 172 -7.30 -17.93 5.33
C ASP A 172 -6.88 -16.45 5.13
N ALA A 173 -5.61 -16.11 5.34
CA ALA A 173 -5.09 -14.75 5.14
C ALA A 173 -5.12 -14.34 3.66
N ALA A 174 -4.75 -15.27 2.77
CA ALA A 174 -4.85 -15.12 1.32
C ALA A 174 -6.31 -14.90 0.87
N TYR A 175 -7.24 -15.72 1.37
CA TYR A 175 -8.66 -15.59 1.10
C TYR A 175 -9.19 -14.24 1.57
N ALA A 176 -8.86 -13.83 2.80
CA ALA A 176 -9.27 -12.54 3.36
C ALA A 176 -8.76 -11.36 2.52
N THR A 177 -7.49 -11.41 2.08
CA THR A 177 -6.92 -10.38 1.19
C THR A 177 -7.70 -10.29 -0.12
N ARG A 178 -7.90 -11.43 -0.80
CA ARG A 178 -8.59 -11.49 -2.10
C ARG A 178 -10.04 -11.01 -1.99
N GLU A 179 -10.77 -11.52 -1.00
CA GLU A 179 -12.17 -11.20 -0.77
C GLU A 179 -12.35 -9.73 -0.36
N GLY A 180 -11.47 -9.22 0.51
CA GLY A 180 -11.46 -7.81 0.92
C GLY A 180 -11.24 -6.86 -0.26
N LEU A 181 -10.24 -7.13 -1.11
CA LEU A 181 -9.97 -6.36 -2.32
C LEU A 181 -11.16 -6.37 -3.29
N GLN A 182 -11.68 -7.56 -3.60
CA GLN A 182 -12.79 -7.71 -4.55
C GLN A 182 -14.05 -6.98 -4.07
N ARG A 183 -14.38 -7.08 -2.79
CA ARG A 183 -15.53 -6.38 -2.20
C ARG A 183 -15.34 -4.87 -2.20
N LEU A 184 -14.19 -4.36 -1.78
CA LEU A 184 -13.92 -2.91 -1.79
C LEU A 184 -14.06 -2.34 -3.20
N GLN A 185 -13.51 -3.00 -4.21
CA GLN A 185 -13.61 -2.56 -5.61
C GLN A 185 -15.07 -2.56 -6.10
N THR A 186 -15.82 -3.64 -5.83
CA THR A 186 -17.23 -3.75 -6.20
C THR A 186 -18.07 -2.67 -5.53
N LEU A 187 -17.88 -2.46 -4.22
CA LEU A 187 -18.63 -1.48 -3.45
C LEU A 187 -18.33 -0.04 -3.87
N CYS A 188 -17.07 0.27 -4.20
CA CYS A 188 -16.72 1.59 -4.72
C CYS A 188 -17.37 1.85 -6.08
N ALA A 189 -17.38 0.85 -6.97
CA ALA A 189 -18.04 0.96 -8.28
C ALA A 189 -19.56 1.17 -8.14
N GLU A 190 -20.22 0.41 -7.27
CA GLU A 190 -21.65 0.57 -6.97
C GLU A 190 -21.95 1.95 -6.37
N ALA A 191 -21.18 2.39 -5.37
CA ALA A 191 -21.34 3.69 -4.72
C ALA A 191 -21.14 4.85 -5.70
N ARG A 192 -20.17 4.75 -6.61
CA ARG A 192 -19.88 5.73 -7.65
C ARG A 192 -21.04 5.85 -8.64
N ALA A 193 -21.65 4.74 -9.07
CA ALA A 193 -22.82 4.73 -9.96
C ALA A 193 -24.03 5.47 -9.35
N HIS A 194 -24.13 5.51 -8.02
CA HIS A 194 -25.15 6.31 -7.34
C HIS A 194 -24.83 7.81 -7.27
N CYS A 195 -23.58 8.22 -7.41
CA CYS A 195 -23.15 9.63 -7.32
C CYS A 195 -23.07 10.34 -8.68
N VAL A 196 -22.94 9.61 -9.79
CA VAL A 196 -22.86 10.19 -11.14
C VAL A 196 -24.28 10.29 -11.74
N PRO A 197 -24.69 11.47 -12.26
CA PRO A 197 -25.97 11.62 -12.95
C PRO A 197 -25.99 10.85 -14.27
N ASP A 198 -27.14 10.29 -14.63
CA ASP A 198 -27.33 9.65 -15.94
C ASP A 198 -27.24 10.72 -17.04
N PRO A 199 -26.34 10.57 -18.04
CA PRO A 199 -26.18 11.55 -19.10
C PRO A 199 -27.43 11.70 -19.99
N ASP A 200 -28.38 10.76 -19.92
CA ASP A 200 -29.59 10.73 -20.77
C ASP A 200 -30.80 11.49 -20.20
N THR A 201 -30.61 12.35 -19.19
CA THR A 201 -31.70 13.23 -18.72
C THR A 201 -31.84 14.47 -19.61
N SER A 202 -32.00 14.26 -20.92
CA SER A 202 -32.49 15.30 -21.84
C SER A 202 -33.99 15.54 -21.60
N PRO A 203 -34.48 16.79 -21.59
CA PRO A 203 -35.89 17.11 -21.42
C PRO A 203 -36.64 16.99 -22.74
N ASP A 204 -36.74 15.78 -23.32
CA ASP A 204 -37.64 15.53 -24.45
C ASP A 204 -38.48 14.26 -24.23
N PRO A 205 -39.78 14.28 -24.56
CA PRO A 205 -40.70 13.23 -24.14
C PRO A 205 -40.66 12.05 -25.12
N PRO A 206 -40.40 10.80 -24.69
CA PRO A 206 -40.54 9.67 -25.57
C PRO A 206 -41.97 9.12 -25.49
N TYR A 207 -42.69 9.22 -26.61
CA TYR A 207 -43.72 8.24 -26.92
C TYR A 207 -43.07 6.86 -27.02
N ARG A 208 -43.22 5.99 -26.01
CA ARG A 208 -43.45 4.54 -26.17
C ARG A 208 -43.62 3.81 -24.83
N THR A 209 -44.81 3.20 -24.70
CA THR A 209 -45.13 1.98 -23.95
C THR A 209 -44.71 1.87 -22.48
N ARG A 210 -45.59 2.43 -21.64
CA ARG A 210 -45.94 2.09 -20.26
C ARG A 210 -45.74 0.59 -19.91
N ARG A 211 -44.58 0.23 -19.38
CA ARG A 211 -44.48 -0.75 -18.29
C ARG A 211 -44.46 0.05 -16.99
N VAL A 212 -45.29 -0.38 -16.04
CA VAL A 212 -45.42 0.20 -14.71
C VAL A 212 -44.13 -0.08 -13.94
N GLU A 213 -43.12 0.77 -14.11
CA GLU A 213 -42.04 0.88 -13.14
C GLU A 213 -42.59 1.69 -11.98
N ALA A 214 -42.80 1.01 -10.85
CA ALA A 214 -42.98 1.68 -9.57
C ALA A 214 -41.85 2.71 -9.44
N ALA A 215 -42.19 3.98 -9.25
CA ALA A 215 -41.25 5.08 -9.13
C ALA A 215 -40.14 4.69 -8.13
N SER A 216 -39.00 4.24 -8.66
CA SER A 216 -37.84 3.86 -7.85
C SER A 216 -37.37 5.15 -7.21
N LYS A 217 -37.59 5.29 -5.90
CA LYS A 217 -37.17 6.49 -5.19
C LYS A 217 -35.67 6.68 -5.43
N PRO A 218 -35.23 7.88 -5.85
CA PRO A 218 -33.82 8.12 -6.08
C PRO A 218 -33.05 7.83 -4.79
N HIS A 219 -31.89 7.17 -4.92
CA HIS A 219 -31.02 6.84 -3.79
C HIS A 219 -30.73 8.11 -2.96
N PRO A 220 -30.70 8.08 -1.62
CA PRO A 220 -30.56 9.27 -0.78
C PRO A 220 -29.37 10.16 -1.18
N VAL A 221 -28.26 9.55 -1.60
CA VAL A 221 -27.07 10.27 -2.07
C VAL A 221 -27.32 11.13 -3.32
N ARG A 222 -28.22 10.71 -4.22
CA ARG A 222 -28.59 11.51 -5.41
C ARG A 222 -29.37 12.77 -5.05
N THR A 223 -30.01 12.80 -3.88
CA THR A 223 -30.76 13.97 -3.41
C THR A 223 -29.92 14.98 -2.64
N LEU A 224 -28.65 14.67 -2.37
CA LEU A 224 -27.73 15.58 -1.67
C LEU A 224 -27.28 16.73 -2.58
N PRO A 225 -26.86 17.87 -2.03
CA PRO A 225 -26.26 18.96 -2.82
C PRO A 225 -25.03 18.48 -3.60
N SER A 226 -24.79 19.06 -4.78
CA SER A 226 -23.68 18.69 -5.66
C SER A 226 -22.31 18.75 -4.99
N ASP A 227 -22.07 19.76 -4.14
CA ASP A 227 -20.80 19.88 -3.42
C ASP A 227 -20.61 18.79 -2.36
N VAL A 228 -21.69 18.33 -1.72
CA VAL A 228 -21.66 17.18 -0.80
C VAL A 228 -21.38 15.89 -1.57
N GLN A 229 -21.99 15.72 -2.75
CA GLN A 229 -21.73 14.57 -3.61
C GLN A 229 -20.25 14.51 -4.07
N LYS A 230 -19.64 15.66 -4.38
CA LYS A 230 -18.20 15.75 -4.70
C LYS A 230 -17.33 15.25 -3.53
N TYR A 231 -17.63 15.65 -2.29
CA TYR A 231 -16.89 15.16 -1.13
C TYR A 231 -17.12 13.66 -0.86
N ILE A 232 -18.30 13.12 -1.17
CA ILE A 232 -18.53 11.66 -1.12
C ILE A 232 -17.68 10.95 -2.18
N LEU A 233 -17.60 11.49 -3.39
CA LEU A 233 -16.74 10.96 -4.47
C LEU A 233 -15.25 10.97 -4.08
N GLU A 234 -14.79 11.99 -3.36
CA GLU A 234 -13.43 12.05 -2.77
C GLU A 234 -13.17 10.87 -1.83
N LEU A 235 -14.14 10.52 -0.96
CA LEU A 235 -14.02 9.37 -0.07
C LEU A 235 -14.03 8.03 -0.81
N ILE A 236 -14.90 7.90 -1.82
CA ILE A 236 -14.94 6.69 -2.68
C ILE A 236 -13.58 6.53 -3.37
N ALA A 237 -13.06 7.59 -3.98
CA ALA A 237 -11.77 7.58 -4.64
C ALA A 237 -10.61 7.24 -3.68
N ALA A 238 -10.66 7.73 -2.44
CA ALA A 238 -9.68 7.38 -1.42
C ALA A 238 -9.67 5.87 -1.09
N VAL A 239 -10.85 5.25 -0.98
CA VAL A 239 -10.97 3.80 -0.74
C VAL A 239 -10.55 2.98 -1.97
N GLU A 240 -10.87 3.43 -3.19
CA GLU A 240 -10.37 2.83 -4.43
C GLU A 240 -8.84 2.89 -4.49
N TRP A 241 -8.26 4.02 -4.09
CA TRP A 241 -6.82 4.21 -4.03
C TRP A 241 -6.15 3.24 -3.05
N LEU A 242 -6.73 3.06 -1.86
CA LEU A 242 -6.31 2.05 -0.88
C LEU A 242 -6.35 0.64 -1.47
N ALA A 243 -7.48 0.25 -2.08
CA ALA A 243 -7.62 -1.06 -2.70
C ALA A 243 -6.58 -1.26 -3.83
N SER A 244 -6.30 -0.23 -4.62
CA SER A 244 -5.30 -0.28 -5.70
C SER A 244 -3.88 -0.45 -5.16
N MET A 245 -3.52 0.27 -4.10
CA MET A 245 -2.22 0.10 -3.43
C MET A 245 -2.05 -1.31 -2.88
N SER A 246 -3.03 -1.80 -2.12
CA SER A 246 -2.96 -3.12 -1.50
C SER A 246 -2.98 -4.25 -2.54
N HIS A 247 -3.73 -4.08 -3.63
CA HIS A 247 -3.72 -5.03 -4.74
C HIS A 247 -2.34 -5.11 -5.41
N ALA A 248 -1.71 -3.96 -5.67
CA ALA A 248 -0.38 -3.91 -6.26
C ALA A 248 0.65 -4.65 -5.40
N ALA A 249 0.67 -4.38 -4.08
CA ALA A 249 1.54 -5.09 -3.15
C ALA A 249 1.26 -6.60 -3.12
N ALA A 250 -0.01 -7.00 -3.08
CA ALA A 250 -0.41 -8.41 -3.06
C ALA A 250 0.04 -9.15 -4.34
N VAL A 251 -0.11 -8.55 -5.51
CA VAL A 251 0.33 -9.14 -6.79
C VAL A 251 1.83 -9.40 -6.79
N VAL A 252 2.61 -8.39 -6.40
CA VAL A 252 4.07 -8.49 -6.43
C VAL A 252 4.59 -9.50 -5.40
N TYR A 253 3.96 -9.58 -4.22
CA TYR A 253 4.42 -10.44 -3.13
C TYR A 253 3.95 -11.90 -3.24
N SER A 254 2.80 -12.14 -3.85
CA SER A 254 2.16 -13.47 -3.86
C SER A 254 2.73 -14.48 -4.86
N GLY A 255 3.75 -14.11 -5.63
CA GLY A 255 4.51 -14.95 -6.56
C GLY A 255 3.71 -16.11 -7.17
N ARG A 256 3.10 -15.91 -8.35
CA ARG A 256 2.38 -16.92 -9.14
C ARG A 256 1.09 -17.53 -8.53
N VAL A 257 0.77 -17.35 -7.25
CA VAL A 257 -0.28 -18.16 -6.60
C VAL A 257 -1.61 -17.42 -6.34
N LEU A 258 -1.64 -16.08 -6.15
CA LEU A 258 -2.85 -15.45 -5.58
C LEU A 258 -3.70 -14.52 -6.47
N CYS A 259 -3.31 -14.13 -7.67
CA CYS A 259 -4.09 -13.13 -8.41
C CYS A 259 -4.07 -13.29 -9.93
N THR A 260 -4.70 -14.35 -10.45
CA THR A 260 -5.13 -14.40 -11.86
C THR A 260 -6.51 -13.78 -12.09
N ALA A 261 -7.23 -13.38 -11.04
CA ALA A 261 -8.68 -13.13 -11.13
C ALA A 261 -9.19 -11.75 -10.68
N THR A 262 -8.35 -10.75 -10.46
CA THR A 262 -8.83 -9.36 -10.34
C THR A 262 -8.75 -8.68 -11.70
N ARG A 263 -9.80 -8.91 -12.51
CA ARG A 263 -10.17 -7.93 -13.53
C ARG A 263 -10.35 -6.62 -12.79
N PHE A 264 -9.55 -5.61 -13.11
CA PHE A 264 -9.87 -4.23 -12.74
C PHE A 264 -11.33 -3.99 -13.16
N VAL A 265 -12.24 -3.89 -12.20
CA VAL A 265 -13.61 -3.44 -12.47
C VAL A 265 -13.48 -1.96 -12.80
N ARG A 266 -13.29 -1.71 -14.08
CA ARG A 266 -13.24 -0.39 -14.69
C ARG A 266 -14.67 0.04 -14.92
N CYS A 267 -15.04 1.13 -14.27
CA CYS A 267 -16.34 1.75 -14.41
C CYS A 267 -16.43 2.42 -15.79
N ASN A 268 -17.36 1.97 -16.62
CA ASN A 268 -18.06 2.82 -17.56
C ASN A 268 -19.56 2.62 -17.29
N CYS A 269 -20.27 3.72 -17.06
CA CYS A 269 -21.72 3.75 -16.99
C CYS A 269 -22.28 3.32 -18.36
N SER A 270 -22.81 2.11 -18.43
CA SER A 270 -23.97 1.77 -19.26
C SER A 270 -24.44 0.38 -18.85
N SER A 271 -25.70 0.31 -18.44
CA SER A 271 -26.43 -0.94 -18.21
C SER A 271 -26.41 -1.80 -19.48
N ASP A 272 -25.65 -2.89 -19.49
CA ASP A 272 -26.13 -4.21 -19.90
C ASP A 272 -25.03 -5.26 -19.78
N TRP A 273 -25.47 -6.48 -19.46
CA TRP A 273 -24.64 -7.51 -18.88
C TRP A 273 -23.90 -8.25 -19.99
N THR A 274 -22.71 -7.78 -20.41
CA THR A 274 -21.75 -8.63 -21.11
C THR A 274 -20.33 -8.09 -20.94
N ILE A 275 -19.47 -8.92 -20.34
CA ILE A 275 -18.05 -8.64 -20.15
C ILE A 275 -17.33 -8.83 -21.48
N ASP A 276 -17.39 -7.83 -22.36
CA ASP A 276 -16.40 -7.56 -23.40
C ASP A 276 -16.83 -6.30 -24.14
N ILE A 277 -16.32 -5.12 -23.74
CA ILE A 277 -16.16 -3.90 -24.56
C ILE A 277 -15.56 -2.80 -23.66
N MET A 278 -14.59 -2.05 -24.21
CA MET A 278 -13.87 -0.87 -23.68
C MET A 278 -12.56 -1.09 -22.90
N ARG A 279 -11.55 -1.60 -23.63
CA ARG A 279 -10.13 -1.53 -23.22
C ARG A 279 -9.49 -0.15 -23.51
N GLU A 280 -10.06 0.66 -24.42
CA GLU A 280 -9.41 1.88 -24.96
C GLU A 280 -9.82 3.21 -24.27
N GLN A 281 -11.11 3.49 -24.04
CA GLN A 281 -11.51 4.76 -23.37
C GLN A 281 -11.07 4.85 -21.91
N VAL A 282 -10.96 3.71 -21.21
CA VAL A 282 -10.57 3.68 -19.80
C VAL A 282 -9.04 3.75 -19.62
N TRP A 283 -8.26 3.59 -20.70
CA TRP A 283 -6.82 3.81 -20.67
C TRP A 283 -6.49 5.32 -20.64
N GLY A 284 -7.27 6.16 -21.33
CA GLY A 284 -7.09 7.62 -21.37
C GLY A 284 -7.22 8.28 -19.99
N TYR A 285 -8.29 7.98 -19.25
CA TYR A 285 -8.53 8.60 -17.93
C TYR A 285 -7.49 8.20 -16.87
N ARG A 286 -6.97 6.96 -16.93
CA ARG A 286 -5.89 6.52 -16.02
C ARG A 286 -4.56 7.18 -16.37
N GLN A 287 -4.27 7.31 -17.67
CA GLN A 287 -3.05 7.95 -18.14
C GLN A 287 -3.03 9.44 -17.77
N GLU A 288 -4.17 10.15 -17.86
CA GLU A 288 -4.30 11.54 -17.41
C GLU A 288 -3.96 11.70 -15.91
N PHE A 289 -4.33 10.75 -15.05
CA PHE A 289 -3.98 10.78 -13.63
C PHE A 289 -2.50 10.54 -13.38
N GLU A 290 -1.93 9.55 -14.04
CA GLU A 290 -0.50 9.22 -13.95
C GLU A 290 0.33 10.43 -14.43
N ASP A 291 -0.02 10.99 -15.59
CA ASP A 291 0.63 12.16 -16.18
C ASP A 291 0.51 13.39 -15.26
N SER A 292 -0.64 13.58 -14.61
CA SER A 292 -0.82 14.70 -13.66
C SER A 292 0.05 14.56 -12.41
N ILE A 293 0.23 13.34 -11.89
CA ILE A 293 1.13 13.08 -10.75
C ILE A 293 2.59 13.31 -11.17
N ILE A 294 2.98 12.83 -12.35
CA ILE A 294 4.33 12.99 -12.90
C ILE A 294 4.63 14.48 -13.13
N ALA A 295 3.70 15.21 -13.74
CA ALA A 295 3.84 16.64 -14.00
C ALA A 295 4.01 17.45 -12.70
N ARG A 296 3.23 17.12 -11.66
CA ARG A 296 3.39 17.72 -10.32
C ARG A 296 4.79 17.45 -9.76
N ALA A 297 5.24 16.19 -9.79
CA ALA A 297 6.57 15.82 -9.31
C ALA A 297 7.73 16.49 -10.06
N GLN A 298 7.55 16.81 -11.35
CA GLN A 298 8.54 17.48 -12.17
C GLN A 298 8.54 19.01 -12.03
N THR A 299 7.43 19.60 -11.59
CA THR A 299 7.30 21.06 -11.41
C THR A 299 7.76 21.52 -10.03
N ASP A 300 7.71 20.66 -9.02
CA ASP A 300 8.19 20.97 -7.68
C ASP A 300 9.72 21.19 -7.67
N THR A 301 10.13 22.33 -7.10
CA THR A 301 11.49 22.86 -7.26
C THR A 301 12.51 22.27 -6.27
N TYR A 302 12.05 21.57 -5.22
CA TYR A 302 12.91 21.08 -4.14
C TYR A 302 12.81 19.56 -3.98
N ARG A 303 13.97 18.91 -3.94
CA ARG A 303 14.08 17.50 -3.58
C ARG A 303 13.75 17.29 -2.11
N VAL A 304 13.03 16.22 -1.77
CA VAL A 304 12.66 15.90 -0.38
C VAL A 304 13.90 15.86 0.53
N THR A 305 14.97 15.17 0.12
CA THR A 305 16.19 15.06 0.93
C THR A 305 16.91 16.40 1.12
N ALA A 306 16.79 17.33 0.16
CA ALA A 306 17.40 18.65 0.25
C ALA A 306 16.71 19.56 1.29
N LEU A 307 15.47 19.23 1.68
CA LEU A 307 14.75 19.96 2.73
C LEU A 307 15.21 19.57 4.14
N TRP A 308 15.88 18.42 4.28
CA TRP A 308 16.32 17.92 5.59
C TRP A 308 17.44 18.78 6.16
N GLY A 309 17.39 19.04 7.48
CA GLY A 309 18.39 19.85 8.17
C GLY A 309 18.35 21.36 7.87
N ARG A 310 17.44 21.82 6.99
CA ARG A 310 17.18 23.25 6.79
C ARG A 310 16.16 23.75 7.83
N PRO A 311 16.18 25.05 8.19
CA PRO A 311 15.17 25.66 9.05
C PRO A 311 13.85 25.88 8.28
N ILE A 312 13.24 24.79 7.80
CA ILE A 312 11.99 24.76 7.04
C ILE A 312 10.91 24.13 7.94
N SER A 313 9.66 24.60 7.80
CA SER A 313 8.53 24.04 8.54
C SER A 313 8.35 22.54 8.23
N ASP A 314 8.14 21.73 9.26
CA ASP A 314 7.82 20.29 9.13
C ASP A 314 6.60 20.04 8.23
N GLU A 315 5.66 20.99 8.14
CA GLU A 315 4.50 20.88 7.24
C GLU A 315 4.90 20.89 5.76
N ILE A 316 5.93 21.66 5.40
CA ILE A 316 6.46 21.72 4.04
C ILE A 316 7.17 20.40 3.72
N VAL A 317 7.93 19.86 4.66
CA VAL A 317 8.59 18.56 4.50
C VAL A 317 7.56 17.44 4.39
N ALA A 318 6.54 17.43 5.26
CA ALA A 318 5.44 16.45 5.21
C ALA A 318 4.70 16.49 3.87
N ARG A 319 4.44 17.69 3.34
CA ARG A 319 3.83 17.88 2.03
C ARG A 319 4.68 17.28 0.92
N ALA A 320 5.96 17.61 0.87
CA ALA A 320 6.88 17.11 -0.14
C ALA A 320 7.00 15.57 -0.09
N VAL A 321 7.03 15.00 1.12
CA VAL A 321 7.03 13.54 1.31
C VAL A 321 5.73 12.91 0.79
N SER A 322 4.57 13.48 1.09
CA SER A 322 3.28 13.00 0.60
C SER A 322 3.16 13.07 -0.93
N GLN A 323 3.64 14.15 -1.54
CA GLN A 323 3.67 14.31 -2.99
C GLN A 323 4.56 13.25 -3.64
N ALA A 324 5.78 13.07 -3.14
CA ALA A 324 6.67 12.02 -3.63
C ALA A 324 6.10 10.61 -3.39
N GLY A 325 5.38 10.40 -2.28
CA GLY A 325 4.69 9.14 -1.99
C GLY A 325 3.69 8.73 -3.08
N SER A 326 3.07 9.68 -3.78
CA SER A 326 2.19 9.37 -4.92
C SER A 326 2.92 8.70 -6.08
N ILE A 327 4.20 9.06 -6.32
CA ILE A 327 5.08 8.39 -7.30
C ILE A 327 5.35 6.96 -6.86
N GLY A 328 5.59 6.74 -5.56
CA GLY A 328 5.79 5.40 -5.01
C GLY A 328 4.61 4.47 -5.26
N ILE A 329 3.38 4.98 -5.18
CA ILE A 329 2.18 4.22 -5.48
C ILE A 329 2.12 3.85 -6.97
N LEU A 330 2.46 4.79 -7.87
CA LEU A 330 2.54 4.49 -9.31
C LEU A 330 3.62 3.45 -9.63
N LEU A 331 4.75 3.48 -8.93
CA LEU A 331 5.81 2.47 -9.05
C LEU A 331 5.30 1.09 -8.68
N TRP A 332 4.63 0.94 -7.53
CA TRP A 332 4.04 -0.34 -7.13
C TRP A 332 2.97 -0.84 -8.10
N GLN A 333 2.09 0.05 -8.58
CA GLN A 333 1.07 -0.33 -9.56
C GLN A 333 1.68 -0.78 -10.89
N THR A 334 2.68 -0.05 -11.39
CA THR A 334 3.36 -0.38 -12.65
C THR A 334 4.17 -1.67 -12.50
N LEU A 335 4.82 -1.88 -11.34
CA LEU A 335 5.50 -3.12 -11.00
C LEU A 335 4.54 -4.31 -10.98
N ALA A 336 3.36 -4.17 -10.36
CA ALA A 336 2.36 -5.23 -10.35
C ALA A 336 1.90 -5.61 -11.77
N ILE A 337 1.65 -4.61 -12.64
CA ILE A 337 1.32 -4.87 -14.05
C ILE A 337 2.49 -5.57 -14.76
N PHE A 338 3.72 -5.11 -14.54
CA PHE A 338 4.92 -5.73 -15.09
C PHE A 338 5.06 -7.19 -14.65
N THR A 339 4.88 -7.49 -13.37
CA THR A 339 4.91 -8.86 -12.81
C THR A 339 3.88 -9.75 -13.48
N LEU A 340 2.62 -9.31 -13.59
CA LEU A 340 1.56 -10.10 -14.24
C LEU A 340 1.86 -10.36 -15.72
N LYS A 341 2.44 -9.38 -16.43
CA LYS A 341 2.83 -9.52 -17.83
C LYS A 341 4.04 -10.44 -18.00
N PHE A 342 4.99 -10.38 -17.07
CA PHE A 342 6.13 -11.27 -17.02
C PHE A 342 5.69 -12.72 -16.78
N GLU A 343 4.74 -12.95 -15.86
CA GLU A 343 4.19 -14.30 -15.62
C GLU A 343 3.49 -14.88 -16.87
N GLN A 344 2.80 -14.04 -17.65
CA GLN A 344 2.16 -14.45 -18.91
C GLN A 344 3.13 -15.01 -19.96
N LEU A 345 4.45 -14.73 -19.85
CA LEU A 345 5.49 -15.34 -20.70
C LEU A 345 5.49 -16.87 -20.66
N HIS A 346 5.01 -17.47 -19.56
CA HIS A 346 4.98 -18.92 -19.39
C HIS A 346 3.73 -19.57 -20.00
N THR A 347 2.80 -18.78 -20.55
CA THR A 347 1.47 -19.25 -20.98
C THR A 347 1.19 -19.04 -22.48
N ASP A 348 2.23 -18.80 -23.28
CA ASP A 348 2.18 -18.54 -24.75
C ASP A 348 1.29 -17.37 -25.22
N LYS A 349 0.67 -16.61 -24.31
CA LYS A 349 -0.13 -15.41 -24.60
C LYS A 349 0.72 -14.14 -24.49
N VAL A 350 1.86 -14.12 -25.18
CA VAL A 350 2.88 -13.09 -24.93
C VAL A 350 2.66 -11.82 -25.74
N GLN A 351 2.55 -10.69 -25.04
CA GLN A 351 2.58 -9.35 -25.64
C GLN A 351 3.86 -8.61 -25.25
N TYR A 352 4.97 -8.89 -25.94
CA TYR A 352 6.27 -8.28 -25.68
C TYR A 352 6.24 -6.74 -25.74
N GLU A 353 5.39 -6.15 -26.59
CA GLU A 353 5.22 -4.68 -26.66
C GLU A 353 4.56 -4.10 -25.41
N GLU A 354 3.63 -4.81 -24.79
CA GLU A 354 3.04 -4.38 -23.51
C GLU A 354 4.08 -4.47 -22.40
N LEU A 355 4.87 -5.55 -22.37
CA LEU A 355 5.94 -5.74 -21.40
C LEU A 355 7.02 -4.66 -21.54
N HIS A 356 7.40 -4.31 -22.77
CA HIS A 356 8.35 -3.24 -23.07
C HIS A 356 7.83 -1.85 -22.67
N ARG A 357 6.53 -1.57 -22.87
CA ARG A 357 5.89 -0.35 -22.36
C ARG A 357 5.93 -0.27 -20.84
N CYS A 358 5.61 -1.37 -20.14
CA CYS A 358 5.66 -1.42 -18.67
C CYS A 358 7.08 -1.22 -18.15
N TYR A 359 8.07 -1.85 -18.80
CA TYR A 359 9.49 -1.65 -18.51
C TYR A 359 9.89 -0.16 -18.66
N SER A 360 9.52 0.45 -19.78
CA SER A 360 9.84 1.86 -20.04
C SER A 360 9.19 2.78 -19.00
N ALA A 361 7.92 2.54 -18.67
CA ALA A 361 7.19 3.27 -17.64
C ALA A 361 7.86 3.13 -16.25
N MET A 362 8.28 1.92 -15.87
CA MET A 362 9.04 1.70 -14.63
C MET A 362 10.33 2.52 -14.62
N THR A 363 11.13 2.47 -15.68
CA THR A 363 12.39 3.23 -15.73
C THR A 363 12.15 4.74 -15.60
N ASN A 364 11.14 5.27 -16.28
CA ASN A 364 10.80 6.70 -16.19
C ASN A 364 10.31 7.09 -14.79
N LEU A 365 9.48 6.25 -14.14
CA LEU A 365 9.01 6.49 -12.78
C LEU A 365 10.15 6.45 -11.76
N ILE A 366 11.15 5.58 -11.96
CA ILE A 366 12.36 5.55 -11.13
C ILE A 366 13.12 6.87 -11.27
N ASP A 367 13.30 7.37 -12.49
CA ASP A 367 13.99 8.65 -12.72
C ASP A 367 13.23 9.82 -12.07
N VAL A 368 11.90 9.85 -12.20
CA VAL A 368 11.04 10.85 -11.54
C VAL A 368 11.13 10.75 -10.02
N TRP A 369 11.13 9.54 -9.46
CA TRP A 369 11.35 9.32 -8.03
C TRP A 369 12.71 9.86 -7.57
N ARG A 370 13.80 9.53 -8.27
CA ARG A 370 15.14 10.03 -7.92
C ARG A 370 15.24 11.55 -8.03
N LEU A 371 14.55 12.16 -8.99
CA LEU A 371 14.48 13.60 -9.14
C LEU A 371 13.73 14.27 -7.99
N ALA A 372 12.54 13.77 -7.64
CA ALA A 372 11.67 14.38 -6.63
C ALA A 372 12.14 14.08 -5.19
N TRP A 373 12.59 12.85 -4.94
CA TRP A 373 13.05 12.44 -3.61
C TRP A 373 14.47 12.92 -3.33
N GLY A 374 15.39 12.65 -4.25
CA GLY A 374 16.83 12.86 -4.07
C GLY A 374 17.56 11.64 -3.50
N GLU A 375 18.88 11.79 -3.35
CA GLU A 375 19.74 10.75 -2.76
C GLU A 375 19.80 10.91 -1.24
N ILE A 376 19.69 9.78 -0.53
CA ILE A 376 19.90 9.73 0.92
C ILE A 376 21.34 9.31 1.16
N ASP A 377 22.17 10.27 1.56
CA ASP A 377 23.50 9.98 2.07
C ASP A 377 23.49 9.87 3.61
N ARG A 378 24.65 9.51 4.17
CA ARG A 378 24.84 9.40 5.63
C ARG A 378 24.50 10.69 6.38
N SER A 379 24.81 11.86 5.81
CA SER A 379 24.55 13.15 6.46
C SER A 379 23.07 13.52 6.45
N ALA A 380 22.39 13.23 5.35
CA ALA A 380 20.97 13.45 5.15
C ALA A 380 20.17 12.55 6.10
N ALA A 381 20.53 11.26 6.17
CA ALA A 381 19.92 10.30 7.08
C ALA A 381 20.07 10.72 8.57
N MET A 382 21.25 11.22 8.96
CA MET A 382 21.45 11.73 10.33
C MET A 382 20.69 13.03 10.60
N SER A 383 20.54 13.90 9.60
CA SER A 383 19.78 15.15 9.72
C SER A 383 18.28 14.91 9.90
N LEU A 384 17.77 13.80 9.36
CA LEU A 384 16.38 13.39 9.47
C LEU A 384 15.93 13.16 10.94
N HIS A 385 16.84 12.81 11.85
CA HIS A 385 16.51 12.65 13.28
C HIS A 385 16.02 13.92 13.97
N ARG A 386 16.31 15.09 13.39
CA ARG A 386 15.86 16.37 13.93
C ARG A 386 14.43 16.71 13.52
N SER A 387 13.88 15.98 12.55
CA SER A 387 12.50 16.17 12.07
C SER A 387 11.49 15.65 13.09
N ARG A 388 10.25 16.13 13.01
CA ARG A 388 9.17 15.60 13.85
C ARG A 388 8.91 14.10 13.61
N PRO A 389 8.45 13.35 14.63
CA PRO A 389 8.14 11.92 14.52
C PRO A 389 7.20 11.53 13.38
N ASN A 390 6.21 12.37 13.06
CA ASN A 390 5.28 12.12 11.96
C ASN A 390 5.99 12.17 10.59
N VAL A 391 6.84 13.18 10.37
CA VAL A 391 7.65 13.32 9.15
C VAL A 391 8.63 12.15 9.02
N LEU A 392 9.33 11.85 10.11
CA LEU A 392 10.28 10.73 10.18
C LEU A 392 9.65 9.41 9.73
N ARG A 393 8.46 9.08 10.26
CA ARG A 393 7.71 7.86 9.89
C ARG A 393 7.27 7.83 8.44
N SER A 394 6.85 8.98 7.90
CA SER A 394 6.45 9.07 6.50
C SER A 394 7.65 8.86 5.59
N VAL A 395 8.80 9.44 5.93
CA VAL A 395 10.06 9.26 5.19
C VAL A 395 10.53 7.81 5.19
N TYR A 396 10.61 7.17 6.36
CA TYR A 396 11.02 5.77 6.46
C TYR A 396 10.12 4.88 5.61
N PHE A 397 8.81 5.04 5.72
CA PHE A 397 7.88 4.26 4.92
C PHE A 397 8.02 4.50 3.42
N CYS A 398 7.97 5.76 2.97
CA CYS A 398 8.02 6.07 1.54
C CYS A 398 9.32 5.57 0.92
N SER A 399 10.46 5.85 1.54
CA SER A 399 11.75 5.41 1.00
C SER A 399 11.88 3.91 1.02
N THR A 400 11.59 3.25 2.15
CA THR A 400 11.72 1.79 2.26
C THR A 400 10.82 1.07 1.26
N ASP A 401 9.55 1.47 1.12
CA ASP A 401 8.62 0.81 0.19
C ASP A 401 8.98 1.08 -1.27
N VAL A 402 9.43 2.28 -1.61
CA VAL A 402 9.81 2.60 -3.00
C VAL A 402 11.13 1.95 -3.38
N ASP A 403 12.15 2.02 -2.53
CA ASP A 403 13.43 1.35 -2.79
C ASP A 403 13.26 -0.17 -2.83
N LEU A 404 12.35 -0.75 -2.06
CA LEU A 404 11.95 -2.14 -2.20
C LEU A 404 11.34 -2.42 -3.59
N ALA A 405 10.40 -1.60 -4.06
CA ALA A 405 9.80 -1.78 -5.39
C ALA A 405 10.87 -1.74 -6.51
N ILE A 406 11.85 -0.85 -6.39
CA ILE A 406 12.99 -0.76 -7.32
C ILE A 406 13.85 -2.02 -7.26
N LEU A 407 14.17 -2.52 -6.06
CA LEU A 407 14.94 -3.76 -5.90
C LEU A 407 14.21 -4.98 -6.49
N LEU A 408 12.89 -5.09 -6.26
CA LEU A 408 12.06 -6.16 -6.84
C LEU A 408 12.00 -6.06 -8.37
N PHE A 409 11.86 -4.85 -8.90
CA PHE A 409 11.94 -4.61 -10.34
C PHE A 409 13.29 -5.06 -10.90
N CYS A 410 14.40 -4.73 -10.24
CA CYS A 410 15.74 -5.17 -10.62
C CYS A 410 15.89 -6.70 -10.60
N GLU A 411 15.29 -7.41 -9.65
CA GLU A 411 15.29 -8.88 -9.67
C GLU A 411 14.48 -9.44 -10.86
N LEU A 412 13.29 -8.88 -11.13
CA LEU A 412 12.44 -9.33 -12.23
C LEU A 412 13.07 -9.07 -13.61
N ILE A 413 13.72 -7.92 -13.82
CA ILE A 413 14.41 -7.67 -15.09
C ILE A 413 15.60 -8.60 -15.27
N CYS A 414 16.33 -8.97 -14.21
CA CYS A 414 17.40 -9.96 -14.30
C CYS A 414 16.86 -11.34 -14.70
N GLN A 415 15.72 -11.76 -14.13
CA GLN A 415 15.05 -13.00 -14.53
C GLN A 415 14.58 -12.94 -15.99
N LEU A 416 13.97 -11.81 -16.39
CA LEU A 416 13.53 -11.58 -17.76
C LEU A 416 14.70 -11.61 -18.74
N GLU A 417 15.83 -11.00 -18.40
CA GLU A 417 17.04 -11.05 -19.22
C GLU A 417 17.50 -12.49 -19.44
N SER A 418 17.60 -13.30 -18.38
CA SER A 418 17.98 -14.71 -18.48
C SER A 418 17.01 -15.51 -19.35
N GLN A 419 15.70 -15.34 -19.13
CA GLN A 419 14.67 -16.04 -19.92
C GLN A 419 14.70 -15.64 -21.41
N LEU A 420 14.87 -14.35 -21.72
CA LEU A 420 14.98 -13.88 -23.11
C LEU A 420 16.25 -14.41 -23.78
N ALA A 421 17.37 -14.48 -23.06
CA ALA A 421 18.62 -15.05 -23.58
C ALA A 421 18.47 -16.52 -23.98
N GLU A 422 17.81 -17.31 -23.13
CA GLU A 422 17.52 -18.72 -23.40
C GLU A 422 16.58 -18.88 -24.59
N GLN A 423 15.48 -18.12 -24.64
CA GLN A 423 14.50 -18.21 -25.72
C GLN A 423 15.07 -17.78 -27.08
N ILE A 424 15.89 -16.73 -27.13
CA ILE A 424 16.55 -16.28 -28.36
C ILE A 424 17.53 -17.35 -28.87
N SER A 425 18.20 -18.08 -27.97
CA SER A 425 19.12 -19.16 -28.34
C SER A 425 18.39 -20.40 -28.87
N LEU A 426 17.15 -20.63 -28.46
CA LEU A 426 16.37 -21.84 -28.77
C LEU A 426 15.41 -21.69 -29.96
N THR A 427 15.01 -20.47 -30.34
CA THR A 427 13.97 -20.25 -31.36
C THR A 427 14.47 -19.45 -32.56
N SER A 428 14.37 -20.06 -33.76
CA SER A 428 14.74 -19.44 -35.04
C SER A 428 13.76 -18.36 -35.50
N SER A 429 12.55 -18.31 -34.94
CA SER A 429 11.54 -17.28 -35.24
C SER A 429 11.59 -16.18 -34.18
N SER A 430 12.17 -15.04 -34.55
CA SER A 430 12.31 -13.90 -33.66
C SER A 430 11.21 -12.87 -33.88
N SER A 431 10.45 -12.57 -32.83
CA SER A 431 9.53 -11.42 -32.83
C SER A 431 10.34 -10.13 -32.69
N THR A 432 10.13 -9.15 -33.57
CA THR A 432 10.79 -7.84 -33.49
C THR A 432 10.55 -7.16 -32.13
N ALA A 433 9.39 -7.35 -31.53
CA ALA A 433 9.07 -6.82 -30.20
C ALA A 433 9.93 -7.44 -29.10
N ARG A 434 10.22 -8.74 -29.21
CA ARG A 434 11.10 -9.49 -28.28
C ARG A 434 12.54 -8.98 -28.39
N GLU A 435 13.05 -8.76 -29.59
CA GLU A 435 14.39 -8.21 -29.81
C GLU A 435 14.53 -6.78 -29.29
N ARG A 436 13.53 -5.93 -29.51
CA ARG A 436 13.51 -4.55 -28.95
C ARG A 436 13.63 -4.57 -27.44
N LEU A 437 12.80 -5.38 -26.77
CA LEU A 437 12.83 -5.52 -25.32
C LEU A 437 14.20 -6.02 -24.84
N TRP A 438 14.74 -7.05 -25.48
CA TRP A 438 16.05 -7.59 -25.15
C TRP A 438 17.18 -6.56 -25.30
N ASN A 439 17.17 -5.81 -26.40
CA ASN A 439 18.15 -4.76 -26.65
C ASN A 439 18.02 -3.62 -25.63
N ALA A 440 16.79 -3.20 -25.31
CA ALA A 440 16.55 -2.15 -24.32
C ALA A 440 17.01 -2.55 -22.90
N LEU A 441 16.85 -3.82 -22.52
CA LEU A 441 17.37 -4.36 -21.26
C LEU A 441 18.91 -4.36 -21.24
N LYS A 442 19.54 -4.86 -22.31
CA LYS A 442 21.00 -4.87 -22.46
C LYS A 442 21.61 -3.48 -22.42
N GLU A 443 21.03 -2.54 -23.16
CA GLU A 443 21.52 -1.16 -23.25
C GLU A 443 21.50 -0.46 -21.89
N LYS A 444 20.42 -0.65 -21.12
CA LYS A 444 20.26 -0.02 -19.79
C LYS A 444 20.81 -0.85 -18.63
N ARG A 445 21.49 -1.98 -18.87
CA ARG A 445 21.99 -2.87 -17.81
C ARG A 445 22.84 -2.17 -16.76
N ALA A 446 23.74 -1.27 -17.17
CA ALA A 446 24.56 -0.49 -16.25
C ALA A 446 23.71 0.42 -15.35
N CYS A 447 22.75 1.13 -15.95
CA CYS A 447 21.79 1.96 -15.23
C CYS A 447 20.98 1.16 -14.20
N HIS A 448 20.49 -0.03 -14.56
CA HIS A 448 19.78 -0.89 -13.62
C HIS A 448 20.64 -1.33 -12.44
N ARG A 449 21.91 -1.68 -12.68
CA ARG A 449 22.86 -2.02 -11.62
C ARG A 449 23.09 -0.83 -10.69
N ASP A 450 23.25 0.37 -11.25
CA ASP A 450 23.40 1.59 -10.45
C ASP A 450 22.14 1.89 -9.62
N GLN A 451 20.93 1.75 -10.18
CA GLN A 451 19.67 1.92 -9.45
C GLN A 451 19.51 0.90 -8.33
N ARG A 452 19.83 -0.38 -8.59
CA ARG A 452 19.82 -1.45 -7.60
C ARG A 452 20.75 -1.13 -6.43
N ARG A 453 21.99 -0.72 -6.72
CA ARG A 453 22.98 -0.33 -5.71
C ARG A 453 22.51 0.89 -4.92
N MET A 454 21.99 1.91 -5.60
CA MET A 454 21.50 3.13 -4.96
C MET A 454 20.35 2.83 -3.98
N SER A 455 19.34 2.06 -4.40
CA SER A 455 18.25 1.64 -3.49
C SER A 455 18.76 0.86 -2.28
N ALA A 456 19.71 -0.05 -2.49
CA ALA A 456 20.29 -0.82 -1.38
C ALA A 456 21.05 0.08 -0.38
N MET A 457 21.80 1.07 -0.87
CA MET A 457 22.48 2.06 -0.04
C MET A 457 21.50 2.99 0.69
N GLN A 458 20.41 3.43 0.06
CA GLN A 458 19.40 4.27 0.72
C GLN A 458 18.72 3.53 1.89
N ILE A 459 18.34 2.27 1.70
CA ILE A 459 17.81 1.41 2.77
C ILE A 459 18.84 1.27 3.90
N SER A 460 20.11 1.03 3.55
CA SER A 460 21.20 0.92 4.52
C SER A 460 21.41 2.18 5.35
N HIS A 461 21.45 3.36 4.71
CA HIS A 461 21.60 4.64 5.40
C HIS A 461 20.44 4.92 6.35
N LEU A 462 19.21 4.57 5.96
CA LEU A 462 18.03 4.68 6.81
C LEU A 462 18.10 3.70 8.00
N ALA A 463 18.51 2.45 7.77
CA ALA A 463 18.69 1.46 8.84
C ALA A 463 19.73 1.94 9.86
N MET A 464 20.86 2.47 9.39
CA MET A 464 21.91 3.06 10.23
C MET A 464 21.41 4.29 11.00
N ALA A 465 20.60 5.14 10.39
CA ALA A 465 20.01 6.28 11.09
C ALA A 465 19.03 5.81 12.17
N SER A 466 18.15 4.84 11.88
CA SER A 466 17.12 4.38 12.85
C SER A 466 17.66 3.71 14.12
N GLN A 467 18.98 3.62 14.30
CA GLN A 467 19.58 2.88 15.39
C GLN A 467 19.32 3.46 16.78
N GLY A 468 18.62 2.68 17.62
CA GLY A 468 18.24 3.11 18.97
C GLY A 468 17.18 4.21 18.97
N VAL A 469 16.51 4.45 17.83
CA VAL A 469 15.50 5.50 17.69
C VAL A 469 14.11 4.88 17.74
N SER A 470 13.47 5.02 18.91
CA SER A 470 12.01 4.94 19.04
C SER A 470 11.45 6.36 19.12
N SER A 471 10.34 6.61 18.42
CA SER A 471 9.65 7.89 18.49
C SER A 471 8.31 7.70 19.19
N PRO A 472 7.92 8.61 20.11
CA PRO A 472 6.62 8.50 20.78
C PRO A 472 5.53 8.48 19.71
N GLY A 473 4.73 7.40 19.68
CA GLY A 473 3.61 7.26 18.76
C GLY A 473 2.62 8.41 18.88
N PHE A 474 1.62 8.46 18.00
CA PHE A 474 0.44 9.30 18.23
C PHE A 474 -0.27 8.97 19.58
N GLN A 475 0.07 7.84 20.19
CA GLN A 475 -0.38 7.37 21.50
C GLN A 475 0.54 7.82 22.66
N GLY A 476 1.47 8.76 22.42
CA GLY A 476 2.40 9.26 23.43
C GLY A 476 3.47 8.24 23.84
N LYS A 477 4.01 8.41 25.06
CA LYS A 477 5.14 7.62 25.61
C LYS A 477 4.80 6.15 25.88
N SER A 478 3.51 5.80 25.92
CA SER A 478 3.02 4.43 26.13
C SER A 478 2.55 3.74 24.85
N GLY A 479 2.66 4.41 23.69
CA GLY A 479 2.22 3.88 22.40
C GLY A 479 3.11 2.78 21.84
N LEU A 480 2.59 1.97 20.91
CA LEU A 480 3.37 0.92 20.22
C LEU A 480 4.72 1.44 19.68
N LYS A 481 4.70 2.61 19.05
CA LYS A 481 5.88 3.29 18.49
C LYS A 481 6.89 3.79 19.53
N ALA A 482 6.46 4.07 20.76
CA ALA A 482 7.40 4.41 21.83
C ALA A 482 8.23 3.19 22.26
N ASN A 483 7.68 1.99 22.03
CA ASN A 483 8.22 0.72 22.50
C ASN A 483 8.87 -0.12 21.39
N VAL A 484 8.82 0.34 20.14
CA VAL A 484 9.35 -0.37 18.97
C VAL A 484 10.11 0.64 18.11
N GLU A 485 11.32 0.30 17.66
CA GLU A 485 12.11 1.16 16.78
C GLU A 485 11.31 1.57 15.54
N ASP A 486 11.57 2.78 15.03
CA ASP A 486 10.75 3.35 13.96
C ASP A 486 10.73 2.52 12.68
N ILE A 487 11.86 1.85 12.40
CA ILE A 487 12.05 0.92 11.29
C ILE A 487 11.13 -0.30 11.38
N SER A 488 10.80 -0.73 12.60
CA SER A 488 10.05 -1.96 12.85
C SER A 488 8.54 -1.73 12.80
N ALA A 489 8.05 -0.55 13.16
CA ALA A 489 6.60 -0.28 13.19
C ALA A 489 6.03 0.15 11.82
N HIS A 490 6.36 -0.62 10.78
CA HIS A 490 5.77 -0.58 9.44
C HIS A 490 4.35 -1.20 9.47
N PRO A 491 3.33 -0.64 8.76
CA PRO A 491 1.98 -1.23 8.75
C PRO A 491 1.91 -2.61 8.10
N TYR A 492 2.93 -2.96 7.31
CA TYR A 492 3.11 -4.30 6.75
C TYR A 492 4.56 -4.76 6.95
N PRO A 493 4.92 -5.30 8.13
CA PRO A 493 6.32 -5.56 8.49
C PRO A 493 7.09 -6.44 7.50
N THR A 494 6.39 -7.33 6.81
CA THR A 494 6.93 -8.18 5.76
C THR A 494 7.64 -7.41 4.66
N LEU A 495 7.11 -6.23 4.25
CA LEU A 495 7.76 -5.39 3.25
C LEU A 495 9.08 -4.82 3.78
N ALA A 496 9.11 -4.34 5.02
CA ALA A 496 10.34 -3.83 5.64
C ALA A 496 11.42 -4.91 5.74
N VAL A 497 11.04 -6.13 6.13
CA VAL A 497 11.96 -7.30 6.15
C VAL A 497 12.50 -7.58 4.74
N GLN A 498 11.63 -7.64 3.73
CA GLN A 498 12.05 -7.90 2.36
C GLN A 498 12.96 -6.79 1.80
N ALA A 499 12.70 -5.53 2.16
CA ALA A 499 13.53 -4.40 1.73
C ALA A 499 14.98 -4.55 2.21
N HIS A 500 15.17 -4.81 3.51
CA HIS A 500 16.51 -5.01 4.08
C HIS A 500 17.18 -6.27 3.53
N LYS A 501 16.41 -7.33 3.30
CA LYS A 501 16.88 -8.59 2.73
C LYS A 501 17.42 -8.39 1.32
N LEU A 502 16.66 -7.76 0.44
CA LEU A 502 17.08 -7.51 -0.94
C LEU A 502 18.21 -6.48 -1.00
N ALA A 503 18.22 -5.49 -0.12
CA ALA A 503 19.32 -4.54 -0.01
C ALA A 503 20.62 -5.24 0.42
N ALA A 504 20.58 -6.09 1.45
CA ALA A 504 21.74 -6.88 1.88
C ALA A 504 22.28 -7.77 0.74
N LYS A 505 21.40 -8.50 0.05
CA LYS A 505 21.77 -9.31 -1.12
C LYS A 505 22.41 -8.45 -2.22
N ALA A 506 21.83 -7.30 -2.53
CA ALA A 506 22.37 -6.39 -3.55
C ALA A 506 23.76 -5.86 -3.22
N LEU A 507 24.00 -5.51 -1.95
CA LEU A 507 25.31 -5.04 -1.48
C LEU A 507 26.34 -6.17 -1.49
N ALA A 508 25.96 -7.38 -1.07
CA ALA A 508 26.84 -8.55 -1.10
C ALA A 508 27.30 -8.88 -2.53
N ASP A 509 26.37 -8.91 -3.49
CA ASP A 509 26.69 -9.13 -4.90
C ASP A 509 27.64 -8.05 -5.44
N GLU A 510 27.44 -6.79 -5.04
CA GLU A 510 28.26 -5.66 -5.49
C GLU A 510 29.66 -5.67 -4.86
N ILE A 511 29.79 -6.11 -3.61
CA ILE A 511 31.10 -6.37 -2.96
C ILE A 511 31.85 -7.43 -3.74
N GLN A 512 31.20 -8.55 -4.07
CA GLN A 512 31.82 -9.62 -4.85
C GLN A 512 32.28 -9.12 -6.23
N CYS A 513 31.48 -8.30 -6.90
CA CYS A 513 31.89 -7.65 -8.15
C CYS A 513 33.08 -6.69 -7.94
N SER A 514 33.09 -5.92 -6.86
CA SER A 514 34.14 -4.93 -6.57
C SER A 514 35.48 -5.58 -6.19
N ILE A 515 35.45 -6.73 -5.52
CA ILE A 515 36.65 -7.56 -5.23
C ILE A 515 37.36 -7.94 -6.52
N SER A 516 36.61 -8.33 -7.55
CA SER A 516 37.19 -8.67 -8.86
C SER A 516 37.89 -7.49 -9.55
N GLN A 517 37.54 -6.26 -9.15
CA GLN A 517 38.09 -5.01 -9.68
C GLN A 517 39.15 -4.38 -8.75
N MET A 518 39.41 -4.98 -7.59
CA MET A 518 40.34 -4.48 -6.56
C MET A 518 40.04 -3.06 -6.05
N ASP A 519 38.77 -2.62 -6.03
CA ASP A 519 38.36 -1.31 -5.52
C ASP A 519 38.16 -1.32 -4.00
N ALA A 520 39.25 -1.20 -3.25
CA ALA A 520 39.26 -1.31 -1.78
C ALA A 520 38.36 -0.28 -1.08
N ARG A 521 38.24 0.94 -1.63
CA ARG A 521 37.42 2.00 -1.04
C ARG A 521 35.94 1.66 -1.16
N ARG A 522 35.51 1.28 -2.37
CA ARG A 522 34.13 0.87 -2.63
C ARG A 522 33.73 -0.36 -1.82
N ILE A 523 34.64 -1.34 -1.69
CA ILE A 523 34.41 -2.52 -0.85
C ILE A 523 34.10 -2.08 0.59
N SER A 524 34.93 -1.21 1.18
CA SER A 524 34.70 -0.74 2.55
C SER A 524 33.35 -0.02 2.72
N GLU A 525 32.97 0.84 1.78
CA GLU A 525 31.70 1.57 1.84
C GLU A 525 30.49 0.60 1.74
N LEU A 526 30.55 -0.37 0.82
CA LEU A 526 29.50 -1.37 0.65
C LEU A 526 29.40 -2.34 1.83
N THR A 527 30.53 -2.71 2.46
CA THR A 527 30.55 -3.60 3.63
C THR A 527 29.84 -2.94 4.82
N VAL A 528 30.13 -1.67 5.12
CA VAL A 528 29.40 -0.91 6.14
C VAL A 528 27.90 -0.85 5.80
N GLY A 529 27.60 -0.71 4.50
CA GLY A 529 26.24 -0.73 4.00
C GLY A 529 25.52 -2.05 4.33
N LEU A 530 26.17 -3.17 4.02
CA LEU A 530 25.68 -4.53 4.26
C LEU A 530 25.46 -4.78 5.76
N GLU A 531 26.43 -4.44 6.59
CA GLU A 531 26.35 -4.57 8.04
C GLU A 531 25.13 -3.80 8.60
N SER A 532 24.89 -2.59 8.12
CA SER A 532 23.73 -1.78 8.55
C SER A 532 22.40 -2.43 8.17
N CYS A 533 22.30 -3.03 6.98
CA CYS A 533 21.10 -3.79 6.58
C CYS A 533 20.90 -5.04 7.44
N MET A 534 21.98 -5.77 7.76
CA MET A 534 21.93 -6.96 8.60
C MET A 534 21.52 -6.63 10.04
N VAL A 535 22.05 -5.54 10.60
CA VAL A 535 21.60 -5.02 11.90
C VAL A 535 20.12 -4.65 11.86
N GLY A 536 19.67 -4.00 10.79
CA GLY A 536 18.24 -3.71 10.57
C GLY A 536 17.37 -4.98 10.59
N LEU A 537 17.79 -6.05 9.89
CA LEU A 537 17.10 -7.35 9.90
C LEU A 537 17.06 -7.99 11.28
N GLN A 538 18.17 -8.01 12.01
CA GLN A 538 18.23 -8.56 13.36
C GLN A 538 17.26 -7.85 14.31
N ARG A 539 17.06 -6.55 14.12
CA ARG A 539 16.13 -5.78 14.94
C ARG A 539 14.68 -5.95 14.54
N LEU A 540 14.40 -6.06 13.25
CA LEU A 540 13.09 -6.48 12.78
C LEU A 540 12.75 -7.87 13.35
N GLN A 541 13.71 -8.79 13.39
CA GLN A 541 13.55 -10.11 13.99
C GLN A 541 13.31 -10.05 15.50
N ALA A 542 14.01 -9.17 16.22
CA ALA A 542 13.80 -8.98 17.66
C ALA A 542 12.45 -8.33 17.97
N ALA A 543 11.99 -7.42 17.11
CA ALA A 543 10.76 -6.64 17.29
C ALA A 543 9.49 -7.36 16.80
N LEU A 544 9.61 -8.40 15.97
CA LEU A 544 8.47 -9.14 15.43
C LEU A 544 8.26 -10.45 16.18
N VAL A 545 7.00 -10.75 16.50
CA VAL A 545 6.60 -12.03 17.09
C VAL A 545 6.82 -13.20 16.12
N VAL A 546 6.60 -12.92 14.84
CA VAL A 546 6.74 -13.87 13.72
C VAL A 546 7.62 -13.20 12.69
N PHE A 547 8.76 -13.80 12.39
CA PHE A 547 9.63 -13.33 11.33
C PHE A 547 9.21 -14.00 10.00
N PRO A 548 8.96 -13.24 8.92
CA PRO A 548 8.61 -13.81 7.62
C PRO A 548 9.67 -14.83 7.15
N GLU A 549 9.24 -15.97 6.59
CA GLU A 549 10.16 -17.01 6.12
C GLU A 549 11.16 -16.46 5.09
N MET A 550 12.45 -16.77 5.31
CA MET A 550 13.52 -16.41 4.40
C MET A 550 13.56 -17.42 3.25
N SER A 551 13.35 -16.97 2.00
CA SER A 551 13.76 -17.80 0.85
C SER A 551 15.21 -18.29 1.04
N SER A 552 15.43 -19.58 0.80
CA SER A 552 16.60 -20.40 1.16
C SER A 552 17.97 -19.90 0.68
N ASP A 553 18.03 -18.93 -0.23
CA ASP A 553 19.29 -18.40 -0.77
C ASP A 553 20.04 -17.50 0.23
N ILE A 554 19.39 -17.02 1.30
CA ILE A 554 19.97 -16.07 2.27
C ILE A 554 20.30 -16.70 3.62
N ASP A 555 19.80 -17.91 3.94
CA ASP A 555 20.26 -18.65 5.12
C ASP A 555 21.77 -18.95 5.08
N ARG A 556 22.39 -18.89 3.89
CA ARG A 556 23.84 -18.97 3.70
C ARG A 556 24.62 -17.70 4.04
N LEU A 557 23.95 -16.58 4.31
CA LEU A 557 24.57 -15.32 4.80
C LEU A 557 24.44 -15.16 6.32
N PHE A 558 23.62 -15.99 6.97
CA PHE A 558 23.41 -16.03 8.43
C PHE A 558 24.20 -17.16 9.12
N LEU A 559 24.91 -18.00 8.35
CA LEU A 559 25.87 -19.02 8.76
C LEU A 559 27.25 -18.64 8.21
#